data_AF-A0A418HKT9-F1
#
_entry.id   AF-A0A418HKT9-F1
#
_cell.length_a   1.000
_cell.length_b   1.000
_cell.length_c   1.000
_cell.angle_alpha   90.00
_cell.angle_beta   90.00
_cell.angle_gamma   90.00
#
_symmetry.space_group_name_H-M   'P 1'
#
loop_
_entity.id
_entity.type
_entity.pdbx_description
1 polymer ?
#
loop_
_entity_poly.entity_id
_entity_poly.type
_entity_poly.pdbx_seq_one_letter_code
_entity_poly.pdbx_strand_id
1 'polypeptide(L)'
;MENVMRIKDKVYEIPDEYIEQAKNNGISKSLIRMRIRYGWTLKEACFVPRDMKVADFRYMEKMKKKDEEDRNRFIEEKRRRDRPWLYDGTPQVHKRNKWCVYLMENDIFPKAVH
;
A
#
# COMPACT_ATOMS: atom_id res chain seq x y z
N MET A 1 6.72 20.55 -12.23
CA MET A 1 7.88 20.05 -13.01
C MET A 1 7.48 18.70 -13.56
N GLU A 2 7.33 18.55 -14.87
CA GLU A 2 6.95 17.26 -15.46
C GLU A 2 8.09 16.25 -15.29
N ASN A 3 7.84 15.22 -14.46
CA ASN A 3 8.78 14.14 -14.19
C ASN A 3 8.64 13.02 -15.22
N VAL A 4 8.68 13.42 -16.48
CA VAL A 4 8.48 12.53 -17.63
C VAL A 4 9.84 12.16 -18.22
N MET A 5 10.06 10.86 -18.45
CA MET A 5 11.29 10.33 -19.02
C MET A 5 10.99 9.57 -20.31
N ARG A 6 11.46 10.10 -21.44
CA ARG A 6 11.35 9.42 -22.75
C ARG A 6 12.56 8.51 -22.97
N ILE A 7 12.30 7.24 -23.26
CA ILE A 7 13.33 6.21 -23.47
C ILE A 7 12.90 5.34 -24.65
N LYS A 8 13.69 5.41 -25.75
CA LYS A 8 13.29 4.84 -27.05
C LYS A 8 11.90 5.37 -27.42
N ASP A 9 10.95 4.48 -27.71
CA ASP A 9 9.57 4.83 -28.11
C ASP A 9 8.59 4.86 -26.93
N LYS A 10 9.08 4.75 -25.69
CA LYS A 10 8.25 4.71 -24.49
C LYS A 10 8.42 5.97 -23.65
N VAL A 11 7.29 6.45 -23.13
CA VAL A 11 7.21 7.57 -22.20
C VAL A 11 6.93 7.00 -20.80
N TYR A 12 7.77 7.35 -19.84
CA TYR A 12 7.61 6.95 -18.43
C TYR A 12 7.29 8.17 -17.60
N GLU A 13 6.17 8.11 -16.87
CA GLU A 13 5.81 9.11 -15.87
C GLU A 13 6.35 8.63 -14.52
N ILE A 14 7.25 9.42 -13.93
CA ILE A 14 7.90 9.08 -12.67
C ILE A 14 7.18 9.83 -11.54
N PRO A 15 6.54 9.13 -10.58
CA PRO A 15 5.94 9.78 -9.42
C PRO A 15 6.98 10.57 -8.62
N ASP A 16 6.55 11.66 -7.98
CA ASP A 16 7.44 12.51 -7.17
C ASP A 16 8.11 11.72 -6.03
N GLU A 17 7.35 10.82 -5.40
CA GLU A 17 7.86 9.88 -4.38
C GLU A 17 9.06 9.07 -4.89
N TYR A 18 9.03 8.63 -6.15
CA TYR A 18 10.08 7.79 -6.72
C TYR A 18 11.36 8.61 -6.95
N ILE A 19 11.20 9.91 -7.24
CA ILE A 19 12.33 10.82 -7.42
C ILE A 19 12.95 11.18 -6.07
N GLU A 20 12.15 11.38 -5.05
CA GLU A 20 12.66 11.58 -3.68
C GLU A 20 13.43 10.35 -3.21
N GLN A 21 12.89 9.15 -3.40
CA GLN A 21 13.59 7.91 -3.09
C GLN A 21 14.87 7.74 -3.91
N ALA A 22 14.84 8.08 -5.20
CA ALA A 22 16.03 8.04 -6.04
C ALA A 22 17.11 9.01 -5.53
N LYS A 23 16.74 10.22 -5.12
CA LYS A 23 17.67 11.20 -4.51
C LYS A 23 18.28 10.67 -3.21
N ASN A 24 17.45 10.10 -2.33
CA ASN A 24 17.91 9.51 -1.06
C ASN A 24 18.89 8.35 -1.28
N ASN A 25 18.66 7.56 -2.33
CA ASN A 25 19.53 6.45 -2.72
C ASN A 25 20.75 6.87 -3.56
N GLY A 26 20.95 8.17 -3.80
CA GLY A 26 22.06 8.69 -4.60
C GLY A 26 21.99 8.34 -6.10
N ILE A 27 20.79 8.11 -6.63
CA ILE A 27 20.55 7.67 -8.00
C ILE A 27 20.27 8.89 -8.89
N SER A 28 21.10 9.09 -9.90
CA SER A 28 20.93 10.14 -10.90
C SER A 28 19.87 9.78 -11.94
N LYS A 29 19.29 10.80 -12.60
CA LYS A 29 18.36 10.59 -13.74
C LYS A 29 18.99 9.78 -14.87
N SER A 30 20.29 9.93 -15.13
CA SER A 30 21.00 9.13 -16.13
C SER A 30 21.06 7.65 -15.76
N LEU A 31 21.25 7.35 -14.47
CA LEU A 31 21.25 5.98 -13.95
C LEU A 31 19.87 5.33 -14.04
N ILE A 32 18.80 6.05 -13.70
CA ILE A 32 17.41 5.59 -13.86
C ILE A 32 17.16 5.19 -15.33
N ARG A 33 17.51 6.07 -16.28
CA ARG A 33 17.38 5.80 -17.72
C ARG A 33 18.15 4.54 -18.15
N MET A 34 19.36 4.37 -17.63
CA MET A 34 20.19 3.19 -17.91
C MET A 34 19.54 1.91 -17.38
N ARG A 35 19.06 1.91 -16.14
CA ARG A 35 18.38 0.76 -15.51
C ARG A 35 17.13 0.34 -16.29
N ILE A 36 16.30 1.29 -16.71
CA ILE A 36 15.13 1.01 -17.55
C ILE A 36 15.54 0.41 -18.91
N ARG A 37 16.63 0.90 -19.53
CA ARG A 37 17.14 0.31 -20.77
C ARG A 37 17.64 -1.13 -20.59
N TYR A 38 18.13 -1.48 -19.41
CA TYR A 38 18.51 -2.85 -19.04
C TYR A 38 17.32 -3.72 -18.60
N GLY A 39 16.08 -3.24 -18.76
CA GLY A 39 14.88 -4.01 -18.48
C GLY A 39 14.44 -4.01 -17.01
N TRP A 40 14.96 -3.08 -16.20
CA TRP A 40 14.46 -2.89 -14.84
C TRP A 40 13.10 -2.19 -14.89
N THR A 41 12.24 -2.51 -13.93
CA THR A 41 11.00 -1.76 -13.74
C THR A 41 11.29 -0.33 -13.26
N LEU A 42 10.35 0.58 -13.47
CA LEU A 42 10.48 1.97 -13.02
C LEU A 42 10.73 2.06 -11.49
N LYS A 43 10.03 1.21 -10.71
CA LYS A 43 10.22 1.11 -9.27
C LYS A 43 11.63 0.64 -8.91
N GLU A 44 12.08 -0.47 -9.48
CA GLU A 44 13.45 -0.96 -9.22
C GLU A 44 14.51 0.06 -9.62
N ALA A 45 14.30 0.78 -10.73
CA ALA A 45 15.23 1.78 -11.22
C ALA A 45 15.46 2.93 -10.21
N CYS A 46 14.43 3.30 -9.45
CA CYS A 46 14.46 4.37 -8.45
C CYS A 46 14.78 3.89 -7.02
N PHE A 47 14.43 2.65 -6.66
CA PHE A 47 14.51 2.19 -5.27
C PHE A 47 15.76 1.35 -4.95
N VAL A 48 16.37 0.70 -5.94
CA VAL A 48 17.56 -0.13 -5.71
C VAL A 48 18.78 0.78 -5.50
N PRO A 49 19.49 0.73 -4.36
CA PRO A 49 20.71 1.52 -4.15
C PRO A 49 21.77 1.29 -5.24
N ARG A 50 22.71 2.24 -5.40
CA ARG A 50 23.73 2.18 -6.47
C ARG A 50 24.56 0.90 -6.42
N ASP A 51 24.96 0.49 -5.22
CA ASP A 51 25.90 -0.62 -4.99
C ASP A 51 25.21 -1.95 -4.65
N MET A 52 23.89 -2.03 -4.83
CA MET A 52 23.09 -3.22 -4.55
C MET A 52 22.67 -3.93 -5.85
N LYS A 53 22.68 -5.26 -5.86
CA LYS A 53 22.13 -6.03 -6.98
C LYS A 53 20.61 -6.06 -6.90
N VAL A 54 19.96 -6.05 -8.07
CA VAL A 54 18.48 -6.14 -8.15
C VAL A 54 17.96 -7.43 -7.53
N ALA A 55 18.67 -8.53 -7.70
CA ALA A 55 18.27 -9.82 -7.13
C ALA A 55 18.17 -9.76 -5.61
N ASP A 56 19.15 -9.12 -4.95
CA ASP A 56 19.16 -8.91 -3.50
C ASP A 56 17.99 -8.01 -3.08
N PHE A 57 17.75 -6.92 -3.82
CA PHE A 57 16.60 -6.04 -3.57
C PHE A 57 15.25 -6.80 -3.67
N ARG A 58 15.07 -7.62 -4.71
CA ARG A 58 13.86 -8.45 -4.89
C ARG A 58 13.69 -9.45 -3.75
N TYR A 59 14.79 -10.06 -3.30
CA TYR A 59 14.77 -10.97 -2.16
C TYR A 59 14.35 -10.25 -0.88
N MET A 60 14.90 -9.06 -0.63
CA MET A 60 14.54 -8.22 0.52
C MET A 60 13.07 -7.78 0.49
N GLU A 61 12.54 -7.39 -0.67
CA GLU A 61 11.11 -7.07 -0.81
C GLU A 61 10.22 -8.29 -0.51
N LYS A 62 10.61 -9.48 -0.98
CA LYS A 62 9.89 -10.72 -0.71
C LYS A 62 9.87 -11.05 0.78
N MET A 63 11.00 -10.90 1.47
CA MET A 63 11.08 -11.13 2.91
C MET A 63 10.26 -10.11 3.70
N LYS A 64 10.37 -8.81 3.36
CA LYS A 64 9.56 -7.76 3.99
C LYS A 64 8.06 -8.04 3.87
N LYS A 65 7.62 -8.50 2.69
CA LYS A 65 6.22 -8.87 2.46
C LYS A 65 5.80 -10.05 3.33
N LYS A 66 6.64 -11.08 3.44
CA LYS A 66 6.38 -12.22 4.30
C LYS A 66 6.29 -11.83 5.78
N ASP A 67 7.22 -11.01 6.27
CA ASP A 67 7.20 -10.53 7.65
C ASP A 67 5.94 -9.71 7.95
N GLU A 68 5.48 -8.90 6.99
CA GLU A 68 4.24 -8.15 7.09
C GLU A 68 3.01 -9.06 7.11
N GLU A 69 2.97 -10.10 6.27
CA GLU A 69 1.91 -11.11 6.26
C GLU A 69 1.86 -11.89 7.58
N ASP A 70 3.00 -12.30 8.11
CA ASP A 70 3.09 -13.03 9.38
C ASP A 70 2.68 -12.12 10.56
N ARG A 71 3.06 -10.83 10.55
CA ARG A 71 2.56 -9.83 11.52
C ARG A 71 1.05 -9.65 11.43
N ASN A 72 0.51 -9.50 10.22
CA ASN A 72 -0.93 -9.33 10.03
C ASN A 72 -1.71 -10.56 10.48
N ARG A 73 -1.20 -11.76 10.20
CA ARG A 73 -1.77 -13.02 10.68
C ARG A 73 -1.81 -13.06 12.21
N PHE A 74 -0.71 -12.72 12.87
CA PHE A 74 -0.67 -12.66 14.34
C PHE A 74 -1.68 -11.66 14.92
N ILE A 75 -1.78 -10.47 14.34
CA ILE A 75 -2.75 -9.44 14.76
C ILE A 75 -4.18 -9.95 14.56
N GLU A 76 -4.47 -10.59 13.43
CA GLU A 76 -5.78 -11.14 13.14
C GLU A 76 -6.15 -12.27 14.09
N GLU A 77 -5.24 -13.20 14.35
CA GLU A 77 -5.42 -14.27 15.33
C GLU A 77 -5.67 -13.71 16.73
N LYS A 78 -4.91 -12.68 17.13
CA LYS A 78 -5.13 -11.98 18.40
C LYS A 78 -6.50 -11.33 18.44
N ARG A 79 -6.92 -10.64 17.37
CA ARG A 79 -8.25 -10.03 17.28
C ARG A 79 -9.37 -11.08 17.35
N ARG A 80 -9.21 -12.22 16.68
CA ARG A 80 -10.17 -13.34 16.72
C ARG A 80 -10.27 -13.94 18.12
N ARG A 81 -9.14 -14.10 18.82
CA ARG A 81 -9.10 -14.62 20.20
C ARG A 81 -9.70 -13.65 21.21
N ASP A 82 -9.34 -12.37 21.12
CA ASP A 82 -9.76 -11.35 22.10
C ASP A 82 -11.19 -10.86 21.83
N ARG A 83 -11.68 -10.97 20.59
CA ARG A 83 -13.02 -10.52 20.16
C ARG A 83 -13.72 -11.58 19.29
N PRO A 84 -13.98 -12.79 19.81
CA PRO A 84 -14.62 -13.88 19.06
C PRO A 84 -16.04 -13.51 18.60
N TRP A 85 -16.74 -12.67 19.37
CA TRP A 85 -18.09 -12.18 19.08
C TRP A 85 -18.22 -11.41 17.75
N LEU A 86 -17.10 -10.98 17.17
CA LEU A 86 -17.08 -10.33 15.86
C LEU A 86 -17.18 -11.32 14.69
N TYR A 87 -16.91 -12.61 14.94
CA TYR A 87 -16.77 -13.67 13.92
C TYR A 87 -17.76 -14.82 14.09
N ASP A 88 -18.17 -15.11 15.33
CA ASP A 88 -19.10 -16.20 15.67
C ASP A 88 -20.58 -15.86 15.41
N GLY A 89 -20.87 -14.61 15.02
CA GLY A 89 -22.23 -14.14 14.80
C GLY A 89 -23.07 -14.05 16.07
N THR A 90 -22.43 -13.92 17.25
CA THR A 90 -23.12 -13.78 18.53
C THR A 90 -24.18 -12.69 18.42
N PRO A 91 -25.48 -13.03 18.58
CA PRO A 91 -26.55 -12.08 18.36
C PRO A 91 -26.46 -10.94 19.37
N GLN A 92 -26.58 -9.71 18.87
CA GLN A 92 -26.61 -8.51 19.71
C GLN A 92 -27.73 -8.64 20.75
N VAL A 93 -27.37 -8.73 22.04
CA VAL A 93 -28.33 -8.97 23.13
C VAL A 93 -29.20 -7.73 23.40
N HIS A 94 -28.65 -6.54 23.15
CA HIS A 94 -29.35 -5.28 23.40
C HIS A 94 -30.16 -4.84 22.18
N LYS A 95 -31.46 -4.66 22.38
CA LYS A 95 -32.33 -3.99 21.39
C LYS A 95 -31.95 -2.51 21.30
N ARG A 96 -32.07 -1.91 20.11
CA ARG A 96 -31.88 -0.46 19.94
C ARG A 96 -32.89 0.30 20.80
N ASN A 97 -32.41 1.32 21.51
CA ASN A 97 -33.29 2.24 22.27
C ASN A 97 -34.24 2.98 21.31
N LYS A 98 -35.47 3.25 21.75
CA LYS A 98 -36.45 4.10 21.08
C LYS A 98 -35.83 5.37 20.49
N TRP A 99 -34.98 6.07 21.24
CA TRP A 99 -34.35 7.31 20.75
C TRP A 99 -33.30 7.08 19.66
N CYS A 100 -32.58 5.96 19.72
CA CYS A 100 -31.62 5.59 18.67
C CYS A 100 -32.35 5.24 17.36
N VAL A 101 -33.47 4.52 17.45
CA VAL A 101 -34.33 4.22 16.27
C VAL A 101 -34.89 5.52 15.69
N TYR A 102 -35.45 6.39 16.54
CA TYR A 102 -35.97 7.69 16.12
C TYR A 102 -34.92 8.54 15.41
N LEU A 103 -33.70 8.62 15.93
CA LEU A 103 -32.62 9.36 15.29
C LEU A 103 -32.19 8.75 13.97
N MET A 104 -32.11 7.42 13.82
CA MET A 104 -31.79 6.80 12.53
C MET A 104 -32.87 7.03 11.46
N GLU A 105 -34.13 7.11 11.88
CA GLU A 105 -35.26 7.39 10.99
C GLU A 105 -35.34 8.88 10.60
N ASN A 106 -34.98 9.78 11.51
CA ASN A 106 -35.15 11.24 11.36
C ASN A 106 -33.81 11.99 11.26
N ASP A 107 -32.70 11.28 11.06
CA ASP A 107 -31.36 11.87 11.01
C ASP A 107 -31.26 12.89 9.88
N ILE A 108 -30.46 13.93 10.12
CA ILE A 108 -30.18 14.99 9.16
C ILE A 108 -29.25 14.51 8.02
N PHE A 109 -28.57 13.38 8.21
CA PHE A 109 -27.71 12.80 7.19
C PHE A 109 -28.54 12.16 6.07
N PRO A 110 -28.16 12.38 4.79
CA PRO A 110 -28.88 11.82 3.66
C PRO A 110 -28.87 10.29 3.71
N LYS A 111 -30.06 9.69 3.66
CA LYS A 111 -30.21 8.24 3.57
C LYS A 111 -29.68 7.77 2.23
N ALA A 112 -28.89 6.69 2.23
CA ALA A 112 -28.43 6.06 0.99
C ALA A 112 -29.68 5.60 0.21
N VAL A 113 -29.97 6.29 -0.90
CA VAL A 113 -30.99 5.87 -1.85
C VAL A 113 -30.33 4.84 -2.76
N HIS A 114 -30.80 3.59 -2.69
CA HIS A 114 -30.40 2.53 -3.62
C HIS A 114 -31.26 2.57 -4.88
#